data_AF-A0A7V2LD88-F1
#
_entry.id   AF-A0A7V2LD88-F1
#
_cell.length_a   1.000
_cell.length_b   1.000
_cell.length_c   1.000
_cell.angle_alpha   90.00
_cell.angle_beta   90.00
_cell.angle_gamma   90.00
#
_symmetry.space_group_name_H-M   'P 1'
#
loop_
_entity.id
_entity.type
_entity.pdbx_description
1 polymer ?
#
loop_
_entity_poly.entity_id
_entity_poly.type
_entity_poly.pdbx_seq_one_letter_code
_entity_poly.pdbx_strand_id
1 'polypeptide(L)'
;MDSKERTLGTRASIFKKTDKAIPELEEPAEDVKRPPQQPKRQRIKATFYLNPEDVLAIDELQSNEFRQTGKKPERSEIVSRAIQVFKEQQV
;
A
#
# COMPACT_ATOMS: atom_id res chain seq x y z
N MET A 1 -35.72 43.38 0.57
CA MET A 1 -35.24 43.19 -0.82
C MET A 1 -34.06 42.25 -0.70
N ASP A 2 -34.37 40.97 -0.52
CA ASP A 2 -33.45 39.96 -0.02
C ASP A 2 -32.79 39.23 -1.19
N SER A 3 -31.51 39.52 -1.41
CA SER A 3 -30.64 38.84 -2.34
C SER A 3 -30.29 37.44 -1.81
N LYS A 4 -31.04 36.44 -2.25
CA LYS A 4 -30.77 35.02 -1.94
C LYS A 4 -29.61 34.49 -2.79
N GLU A 5 -28.61 34.02 -2.06
CA GLU A 5 -27.40 33.34 -2.46
C GLU A 5 -27.65 32.21 -3.48
N ARG A 6 -26.87 32.19 -4.57
CA ARG A 6 -26.85 31.07 -5.52
C ARG A 6 -25.97 29.96 -4.93
N THR A 7 -26.59 28.94 -4.35
CA THR A 7 -25.86 27.72 -3.94
C THR A 7 -25.54 26.86 -5.17
N LEU A 8 -24.25 26.69 -5.46
CA LEU A 8 -23.73 25.71 -6.41
C LEU A 8 -23.95 24.30 -5.86
N GLY A 9 -25.18 23.79 -5.92
CA GLY A 9 -25.54 22.61 -5.14
C GLY A 9 -26.78 21.88 -5.64
N THR A 10 -26.86 21.60 -6.93
CA THR A 10 -27.80 20.58 -7.43
C THR A 10 -27.35 20.11 -8.81
N ARG A 11 -26.29 19.30 -8.82
CA ARG A 11 -25.95 18.51 -10.01
C ARG A 11 -27.05 17.46 -10.19
N ALA A 12 -27.68 17.42 -11.36
CA ALA A 12 -28.73 16.44 -11.65
C ALA A 12 -28.16 15.02 -11.51
N SER A 13 -28.79 14.21 -10.64
CA SER A 13 -28.50 12.77 -10.54
C SER A 13 -28.67 12.12 -11.91
N ILE A 14 -27.63 11.41 -12.35
CA ILE A 14 -27.61 10.67 -13.62
C ILE A 14 -28.46 9.40 -13.53
N PHE A 15 -28.83 9.00 -12.30
CA PHE A 15 -29.71 7.86 -12.05
C PHE A 15 -31.17 8.28 -12.25
N LYS A 16 -31.55 8.40 -13.52
CA LYS A 16 -32.93 8.54 -13.96
C LYS A 16 -33.64 7.19 -13.81
N LYS A 17 -34.51 7.07 -12.81
CA LYS A 17 -35.81 6.38 -12.86
C LYS A 17 -35.92 5.15 -13.80
N THR A 18 -35.08 4.14 -13.63
CA THR A 18 -35.34 2.76 -14.10
C THR A 18 -35.05 1.79 -12.97
N ASP A 19 -35.56 2.12 -11.79
CA ASP A 19 -35.42 1.32 -10.57
C ASP A 19 -36.76 0.65 -10.23
N LYS A 20 -37.41 0.07 -11.25
CA LYS A 20 -38.55 -0.80 -11.07
C LYS A 20 -38.24 -2.14 -11.72
N ALA A 21 -37.98 -3.10 -10.84
CA ALA A 21 -37.84 -4.54 -11.05
C ALA A 21 -36.51 -4.99 -11.68
N ILE A 22 -35.49 -5.16 -10.82
CA ILE A 22 -34.52 -6.24 -10.97
C ILE A 22 -34.99 -7.36 -10.02
N PRO A 23 -35.71 -8.40 -10.51
CA PRO A 23 -36.25 -9.46 -9.68
C PRO A 23 -35.20 -10.56 -9.38
N GLU A 24 -33.97 -10.16 -9.04
CA GLU A 24 -32.86 -11.09 -8.74
C GLU A 24 -32.05 -10.68 -7.49
N LEU A 25 -32.49 -9.66 -6.74
CA LEU A 25 -31.79 -9.15 -5.55
C LEU A 25 -32.36 -9.69 -4.21
N GLU A 26 -33.11 -10.78 -4.24
CA GLU A 26 -33.59 -11.48 -3.02
C GLU A 26 -32.66 -12.61 -2.55
N GLU A 27 -31.62 -12.93 -3.31
CA GLU A 27 -30.60 -13.85 -2.82
C GLU A 27 -29.64 -13.08 -1.90
N PRO A 28 -29.50 -13.48 -0.61
CA PRO A 28 -28.44 -12.92 0.22
C PRO A 28 -27.12 -13.28 -0.46
N ALA A 29 -26.40 -12.25 -0.93
CA ALA A 29 -25.09 -12.41 -1.54
C ALA A 29 -24.26 -13.38 -0.68
N GLU A 30 -23.83 -14.48 -1.27
CA GLU A 30 -23.05 -15.50 -0.58
C GLU A 30 -21.91 -14.83 0.17
N ASP A 31 -21.74 -15.22 1.44
CA ASP A 31 -20.72 -14.70 2.33
C ASP A 31 -19.34 -14.95 1.68
N VAL A 32 -18.80 -13.91 1.03
CA VAL A 32 -17.53 -13.97 0.32
C VAL A 32 -16.50 -14.44 1.33
N LYS A 33 -16.08 -15.72 1.23
CA LYS A 33 -15.04 -16.32 2.08
C LYS A 33 -13.79 -15.48 1.92
N ARG A 34 -13.60 -14.52 2.83
CA ARG A 34 -12.40 -13.70 2.87
C ARG A 34 -11.25 -14.67 3.13
N PRO A 35 -10.22 -14.69 2.27
CA PRO A 35 -9.07 -15.54 2.51
C PRO A 35 -8.53 -15.25 3.92
N PRO A 36 -8.10 -16.28 4.66
CA PRO A 36 -7.63 -16.11 6.03
C PRO A 36 -6.55 -15.04 6.03
N GLN A 37 -6.78 -13.99 6.82
CA GLN A 37 -5.82 -12.90 7.00
C GLN A 37 -4.53 -13.53 7.50
N GLN A 38 -3.49 -13.53 6.67
CA GLN A 38 -2.19 -14.04 7.08
C GLN A 38 -1.74 -13.28 8.34
N PRO A 39 -1.15 -13.97 9.32
CA PRO A 39 -0.69 -13.33 10.54
C PRO A 39 0.30 -12.23 10.15
N LYS A 40 -0.05 -10.98 10.46
CA LYS A 40 0.81 -9.82 10.21
C LYS A 40 2.10 -10.03 11.01
N ARG A 41 3.20 -10.34 10.33
CA ARG A 41 4.53 -10.39 10.96
C ARG A 41 4.76 -9.08 11.71
N GLN A 42 5.02 -9.16 13.02
CA GLN A 42 5.36 -7.97 13.80
C GLN A 42 6.66 -7.38 13.26
N ARG A 43 6.57 -6.18 12.67
CA ARG A 43 7.72 -5.41 12.21
C ARG A 43 8.09 -4.40 13.29
N ILE A 44 9.37 -4.32 13.63
CA ILE A 44 9.90 -3.31 14.56
C ILE A 44 10.43 -2.14 13.72
N LYS A 45 10.02 -0.92 14.06
CA LYS A 45 10.58 0.30 13.47
C LYS A 45 11.77 0.74 14.31
N ALA A 46 12.91 0.95 13.66
CA ALA A 46 14.12 1.47 14.28
C ALA A 46 14.70 2.61 13.42
N THR A 47 15.37 3.55 14.08
CA THR A 47 16.09 4.65 13.42
C THR A 47 17.59 4.40 13.62
N PHE A 48 18.36 4.48 12.54
CA PHE A 48 19.80 4.26 12.55
C PHE A 48 20.51 5.53 12.10
N TYR A 49 21.66 5.81 12.71
CA TYR A 49 22.61 6.81 12.24
C TYR A 49 23.72 6.04 11.53
N LEU A 50 23.93 6.35 10.25
CA LEU A 50 24.91 5.70 9.38
C LEU A 50 25.88 6.76 8.86
N ASN A 51 27.08 6.33 8.46
CA ASN A 51 28.00 7.25 7.81
C ASN A 51 27.51 7.57 6.39
N PRO A 52 27.91 8.72 5.81
CA PRO A 52 27.56 9.05 4.44
C PRO A 52 28.00 7.99 3.42
N GLU A 53 29.16 7.36 3.62
CA GLU A 53 29.64 6.29 2.73
C GLU A 53 28.70 5.07 2.75
N ASP A 54 28.18 4.71 3.92
CA ASP A 54 27.26 3.58 4.08
C ASP A 54 25.92 3.83 3.37
N VAL A 55 25.44 5.08 3.40
CA VAL A 55 24.21 5.47 2.69
C VAL A 55 24.40 5.36 1.18
N LEU A 56 25.57 5.76 0.66
CA LEU A 56 25.90 5.63 -0.76
C LEU A 56 25.99 4.16 -1.17
N ALA A 57 26.58 3.30 -0.33
CA ALA A 57 26.64 1.86 -0.58
C ALA A 57 25.24 1.23 -0.67
N ILE A 58 24.31 1.63 0.21
CA ILE A 58 22.91 1.17 0.17
C ILE A 58 22.24 1.61 -1.14
N ASP A 59 22.45 2.84 -1.60
CA ASP A 59 21.86 3.36 -2.84
C ASP A 59 22.45 2.68 -4.09
N GLU A 60 23.73 2.33 -4.07
CA GLU A 60 24.38 1.55 -5.11
C GLU A 60 23.79 0.14 -5.19
N LEU A 61 23.66 -0.55 -4.05
CA LEU A 61 23.02 -1.87 -3.98
C LEU A 61 21.58 -1.85 -4.50
N GLN A 62 20.80 -0.85 -4.11
CA GLN A 62 19.44 -0.66 -4.58
C GLN A 62 19.38 -0.48 -6.11
N SER A 63 20.32 0.30 -6.67
CA SER A 63 20.42 0.54 -8.11
C SER A 63 20.84 -0.72 -8.87
N ASN A 64 21.77 -1.49 -8.32
CA ASN A 64 22.25 -2.73 -8.91
C ASN A 64 21.15 -3.81 -8.92
N GLU A 65 20.42 -3.98 -7.82
CA GLU A 65 19.28 -4.92 -7.77
C GLU A 65 18.16 -4.51 -8.74
N PHE A 66 17.90 -3.20 -8.88
CA PHE A 66 16.93 -2.71 -9.86
C PHE A 66 17.34 -3.04 -11.29
N ARG A 67 18.62 -2.88 -11.63
CA ARG A 67 19.13 -3.23 -12.97
C ARG A 67 19.01 -4.72 -13.26
N GLN A 68 19.16 -5.58 -12.26
CA GLN A 68 19.11 -7.04 -12.43
C GLN A 68 17.69 -7.60 -12.43
N THR A 69 16.82 -7.10 -11.54
CA THR A 69 15.51 -7.70 -11.28
C THR A 69 14.35 -6.88 -11.83
N GLY A 70 14.59 -5.63 -12.21
CA GLY A 70 13.56 -4.64 -12.56
C GLY A 70 12.74 -4.17 -11.35
N LYS A 71 13.04 -4.64 -10.13
CA LYS A 71 12.36 -4.25 -8.89
C LYS A 71 13.30 -3.46 -8.01
N LYS A 72 12.82 -2.32 -7.51
CA LYS A 72 13.59 -1.46 -6.63
C LYS A 72 13.33 -1.89 -5.18
N PRO A 73 14.28 -2.56 -4.51
CA PRO A 73 14.11 -2.99 -3.12
C PRO A 73 14.04 -1.76 -2.20
N GLU A 74 13.41 -1.88 -1.04
CA GLU A 74 13.45 -0.79 -0.05
C GLU A 74 14.80 -0.75 0.69
N ARG A 75 15.24 0.43 1.14
CA ARG A 75 16.45 0.55 1.98
C ARG A 75 16.36 -0.29 3.26
N SER A 76 15.16 -0.37 3.84
CA SER A 76 14.85 -1.20 5.02
C SER A 76 15.11 -2.69 4.77
N GLU A 77 14.80 -3.19 3.58
CA GLU A 77 15.01 -4.58 3.18
C GLU A 77 16.49 -4.89 2.98
N ILE A 78 17.25 -3.95 2.41
CA ILE A 78 18.70 -4.06 2.26
C ILE A 78 19.37 -4.14 3.63
N VAL A 79 19.02 -3.24 4.55
CA VAL A 79 19.55 -3.22 5.93
C VAL A 79 19.17 -4.51 6.67
N SER A 80 17.93 -4.97 6.55
CA SER A 80 17.48 -6.22 7.18
C SER A 80 18.29 -7.43 6.69
N ARG A 81 18.55 -7.53 5.38
CA ARG A 81 19.39 -8.58 4.79
C ARG A 81 20.83 -8.49 5.28
N ALA A 82 21.40 -7.29 5.35
CA ALA A 82 22.76 -7.09 5.86
C ALA A 82 22.90 -7.57 7.32
N ILE A 83 21.92 -7.28 8.18
CA ILE A 83 21.89 -7.76 9.58
C ILE A 83 21.86 -9.29 9.65
N GLN A 84 21.07 -9.94 8.77
CA GLN A 84 20.99 -11.40 8.73
C GLN A 84 22.33 -12.03 8.31
N VAL A 85 22.95 -11.50 7.25
CA VAL A 85 24.27 -11.96 6.77
C VAL A 85 25.33 -11.77 7.84
N PHE A 86 25.34 -10.62 8.53
CA PHE A 86 26.28 -10.38 9.63
C PHE A 86 26.09 -11.38 10.77
N LYS A 87 24.84 -11.70 11.13
CA LYS A 87 24.54 -12.70 12.16
C LYS A 87 25.05 -14.09 11.77
N GLU A 88 24.87 -14.50 10.52
CA GLU A 88 25.34 -15.81 10.02
C GLU A 88 26.86 -15.93 10.04
N GLN A 89 27.60 -14.84 9.83
CA GLN A 89 29.07 -14.84 9.87
C GLN A 89 29.67 -14.92 11.28
N GLN A 90 28.88 -14.65 12.32
CA GLN A 90 29.33 -14.71 13.72
C GLN A 90 29.05 -16.04 14.41
N VAL A 91 28.38 -16.98 13.73
CA VAL A 91 28.10 -18.34 14.21
C VAL A 91 29.11 -19.30 13.61
#